data_AF-G9MEW6-F1
#
_entry.id   AF-G9MEW6-F1
#
_cell.length_a   1.000
_cell.length_b   1.000
_cell.length_c   1.000
_cell.angle_alpha   90.00
_cell.angle_beta   90.00
_cell.angle_gamma   90.00
#
_symmetry.space_group_name_H-M   'P 1'
#
loop_
_entity.id
_entity.type
_entity.pdbx_description
1 polymer ?
#
loop_
_entity_poly.entity_id
_entity_poly.type
_entity_poly.pdbx_seq_one_letter_code
_entity_poly.pdbx_strand_id
1 'polypeptide(L)'
;PGLNSLANHSFLPHSGKNITIIDIVRRAFESFILSPEIPIAVGLGKLTKSYGLAAFGLHEPSNHGLTDHDRSVSRADIGDGNNNDFNETIRSVPPEVLMDYSIITPQAIGAARTARDLFDIAHNPNQQCGARSIVIGALENGLLIQSLG
;
A
#
# COMPACT_ATOMS: atom_id res chain seq x y z
N PRO A 1 -1.54 3.34 1.74
CA PRO A 1 -2.32 4.59 1.90
C PRO A 1 -3.49 4.48 2.88
N GLY A 2 -4.27 3.38 2.84
CA GLY A 2 -5.49 3.24 3.64
C GLY A 2 -5.31 3.47 5.15
N LEU A 3 -4.27 2.89 5.78
CA LEU A 3 -3.98 3.12 7.21
C LEU A 3 -3.68 4.59 7.53
N ASN A 4 -2.98 5.31 6.64
CA ASN A 4 -2.73 6.74 6.82
C ASN A 4 -4.03 7.54 6.73
N SER A 5 -4.93 7.18 5.80
CA SER A 5 -6.25 7.80 5.71
C SER A 5 -7.07 7.56 6.99
N LEU A 6 -7.07 6.35 7.54
CA LEU A 6 -7.76 6.06 8.81
C LEU A 6 -7.21 6.90 9.98
N ALA A 7 -5.89 7.09 10.08
CA ALA A 7 -5.28 7.94 11.09
C ALA A 7 -5.61 9.43 10.87
N ASN A 8 -5.56 9.91 9.63
CA ASN A 8 -5.91 11.28 9.27
C ASN A 8 -7.37 11.61 9.61
N HIS A 9 -8.28 10.65 9.46
CA HIS A 9 -9.69 10.79 9.81
C HIS A 9 -10.01 10.37 11.27
N SER A 10 -9.00 10.15 12.11
CA SER A 10 -9.15 9.78 13.53
C SER A 10 -9.91 8.48 13.80
N PHE A 11 -10.03 7.60 12.79
CA PHE A 11 -10.43 6.21 13.00
C PHE A 11 -9.32 5.43 13.71
N LEU A 12 -8.06 5.69 13.35
CA LEU A 12 -6.88 5.27 14.11
C LEU A 12 -6.31 6.46 14.90
N PRO A 13 -5.47 6.24 15.93
CA PRO A 13 -4.73 7.31 16.58
C PRO A 13 -4.08 8.24 15.56
N HIS A 14 -4.42 9.53 15.60
CA HIS A 14 -3.95 10.51 14.61
C HIS A 14 -2.42 10.64 14.57
N SER A 15 -1.74 10.32 15.68
CA SER A 15 -0.29 10.25 15.76
C SER A 15 0.34 9.12 14.94
N GLY A 16 -0.46 8.16 14.45
CA GLY A 16 0.02 6.97 13.76
C GLY A 16 0.80 6.01 14.67
N LYS A 17 0.64 6.10 16.00
CA LYS A 17 1.38 5.31 17.00
C LYS A 17 0.43 4.50 17.88
N ASN A 18 0.96 3.44 18.49
CA ASN A 18 0.24 2.57 19.42
C ASN A 18 -1.02 1.94 18.78
N ILE A 19 -0.87 1.45 17.55
CA ILE A 19 -1.95 0.82 16.79
C ILE A 19 -1.89 -0.69 16.99
N THR A 20 -2.99 -1.30 17.41
CA THR A 20 -3.11 -2.76 17.56
C THR A 20 -3.71 -3.42 16.32
N ILE A 21 -3.61 -4.75 16.23
CA ILE A 21 -4.31 -5.53 15.19
C ILE A 21 -5.84 -5.37 15.33
N ILE A 22 -6.36 -5.27 16.56
CA ILE A 22 -7.79 -5.09 16.80
C ILE A 22 -8.25 -3.74 16.24
N ASP A 23 -7.44 -2.69 16.41
CA ASP A 23 -7.75 -1.37 15.86
C ASP A 23 -7.88 -1.43 14.34
N ILE A 24 -6.90 -2.00 13.63
CA ILE A 24 -6.99 -2.07 12.16
C ILE A 24 -8.14 -2.95 11.68
N VAL A 25 -8.43 -4.08 12.33
CA VAL A 25 -9.56 -4.96 11.93
C VAL A 25 -10.86 -4.21 12.05
N ARG A 26 -11.09 -3.57 13.20
CA ARG A 26 -12.32 -2.83 13.47
C ARG A 26 -12.47 -1.65 12.51
N ARG A 27 -11.43 -0.82 12.35
CA ARG A 27 -11.52 0.41 11.56
C ARG A 27 -11.53 0.16 10.06
N ALA A 28 -10.85 -0.89 9.59
CA ALA A 28 -10.94 -1.32 8.20
C ALA A 28 -12.34 -1.85 7.85
N PHE A 29 -12.98 -2.59 8.76
CA PHE A 29 -14.37 -2.98 8.57
C PHE A 29 -15.30 -1.76 8.57
N GLU A 30 -15.21 -0.88 9.57
CA GLU A 30 -16.07 0.31 9.69
C GLU A 30 -15.94 1.29 8.51
N SER A 31 -14.75 1.41 7.92
CA SER A 31 -14.46 2.44 6.90
C SER A 31 -14.46 1.91 5.46
N PHE A 32 -14.04 0.67 5.26
CA PHE A 32 -13.80 0.08 3.93
C PHE A 32 -14.58 -1.22 3.71
N ILE A 33 -15.35 -1.69 4.70
CA ILE A 33 -16.09 -2.96 4.65
C ILE A 33 -15.15 -4.14 4.33
N LEU A 34 -13.92 -4.09 4.86
CA LEU A 34 -12.95 -5.16 4.66
C LEU A 34 -13.21 -6.32 5.61
N SER A 35 -13.18 -7.53 5.06
CA SER A 35 -13.19 -8.76 5.85
C SER A 35 -11.92 -8.84 6.72
N PRO A 36 -11.96 -9.52 7.88
CA PRO A 36 -10.91 -9.43 8.88
C PRO A 36 -9.57 -10.05 8.45
N GLU A 37 -9.55 -10.94 7.46
CA GLU A 37 -8.36 -11.68 7.03
C GLU A 37 -7.25 -10.74 6.53
N ILE A 38 -7.62 -9.72 5.73
CA ILE A 38 -6.66 -8.78 5.15
C ILE A 38 -6.06 -7.85 6.22
N PRO A 39 -6.84 -7.16 7.06
CA PRO A 39 -6.30 -6.37 8.16
C PRO A 39 -5.46 -7.20 9.13
N ILE A 40 -5.86 -8.43 9.48
CA ILE A 40 -5.06 -9.32 10.35
C ILE A 40 -3.68 -9.56 9.73
N ALA A 41 -3.61 -9.92 8.44
CA ALA A 41 -2.34 -10.17 7.76
C ALA A 41 -1.44 -8.92 7.73
N VAL A 42 -2.01 -7.74 7.43
CA VAL A 42 -1.29 -6.46 7.45
C VAL A 42 -0.77 -6.14 8.85
N GLY A 43 -1.60 -6.33 9.88
CA GLY A 43 -1.24 -6.07 11.27
C GLY A 43 -0.15 -6.96 11.80
N LEU A 44 -0.23 -8.27 11.53
CA LEU A 44 0.83 -9.21 11.86
C LEU A 44 2.14 -8.81 11.17
N GLY A 45 2.09 -8.48 9.88
CA GLY A 45 3.25 -8.00 9.14
C GLY A 45 3.89 -6.75 9.75
N LYS A 46 3.08 -5.80 10.25
CA LYS A 46 3.58 -4.60 10.95
C LYS A 46 4.12 -4.91 12.35
N LEU A 47 3.43 -5.74 13.14
CA LEU A 47 3.93 -6.15 14.47
C LEU A 47 5.28 -6.87 14.37
N THR A 48 5.40 -7.85 13.48
CA THR A 48 6.66 -8.57 13.26
C THR A 48 7.80 -7.62 12.87
N LYS A 49 7.51 -6.59 12.07
CA LYS A 49 8.50 -5.58 11.66
C LYS A 49 8.89 -4.63 12.80
N SER A 50 7.94 -4.27 13.65
CA SER A 50 8.14 -3.36 14.78
C SER A 50 8.93 -3.96 15.95
N TYR A 51 9.12 -5.28 15.96
CA TYR A 51 9.50 -6.05 17.16
C TYR A 51 8.58 -5.79 18.38
N GLY A 52 7.39 -5.24 18.13
CA GLY A 52 6.37 -4.95 19.13
C GLY A 52 5.55 -6.19 19.46
N LEU A 53 5.17 -6.31 20.74
CA LEU A 53 4.35 -7.44 21.23
C LEU A 53 2.85 -7.21 21.05
N ALA A 54 2.39 -5.96 21.01
CA ALA A 54 0.97 -5.62 21.05
C ALA A 54 0.55 -4.49 20.09
N ALA A 55 1.45 -3.55 19.79
CA ALA A 55 1.15 -2.40 18.95
C ALA A 55 2.36 -1.99 18.10
N PHE A 56 2.09 -1.29 17.00
CA PHE A 56 3.08 -0.78 16.06
C PHE A 56 2.82 0.69 15.70
N GLY A 57 3.80 1.32 15.05
CA GLY A 57 3.67 2.63 14.43
C GLY A 57 3.52 2.55 12.90
N LEU A 58 2.81 3.51 12.29
CA LEU A 58 2.70 3.59 10.83
C LEU A 58 4.00 4.02 10.15
N HIS A 59 4.81 4.85 10.84
CA HIS A 59 6.05 5.44 10.32
C HIS A 59 7.29 4.76 10.91
N GLU A 60 7.25 3.45 11.03
CA GLU A 60 8.47 2.69 11.37
C GLU A 60 9.47 2.72 10.21
N PRO A 61 10.78 2.61 10.50
CA PRO A 61 11.82 2.69 9.48
C PRO A 61 11.51 1.80 8.27
N SER A 62 11.66 2.42 7.10
CA SER A 62 11.50 1.90 5.75
C SER A 62 12.43 0.72 5.42
N ASN A 63 12.28 -0.40 6.11
CA ASN A 63 12.94 -1.65 5.73
C ASN A 63 12.04 -2.48 4.80
N HIS A 64 12.59 -3.09 3.76
CA HIS A 64 11.90 -4.02 2.87
C HIS A 64 11.40 -5.19 3.73
N GLY A 65 10.11 -5.17 4.09
CA GLY A 65 9.51 -6.12 5.03
C GLY A 65 8.40 -6.90 4.36
N LEU A 66 7.51 -7.54 5.13
CA LEU A 66 6.40 -8.36 4.60
C LEU A 66 5.33 -7.57 3.82
N THR A 67 5.15 -6.28 4.15
CA THR A 67 4.12 -5.42 3.54
C THR A 67 4.68 -4.44 2.51
N ASP A 68 5.91 -3.95 2.68
CA ASP A 68 6.55 -3.04 1.73
C ASP A 68 7.18 -3.82 0.57
N HIS A 69 6.91 -3.39 -0.67
CA HIS A 69 7.43 -4.00 -1.89
C HIS A 69 7.75 -2.96 -2.97
N ASP A 70 8.65 -3.33 -3.88
CA ASP A 70 9.00 -2.52 -5.05
C ASP A 70 7.85 -2.46 -6.06
N ARG A 71 7.90 -1.48 -6.97
CA ARG A 71 6.84 -1.12 -7.92
C ARG A 71 5.55 -0.67 -7.25
N SER A 72 5.69 0.02 -6.12
CA SER A 72 4.58 0.71 -5.47
C SER A 72 3.95 1.75 -6.40
N VAL A 73 2.62 1.88 -6.37
CA VAL A 73 1.88 2.79 -7.28
C VAL A 73 2.03 4.28 -6.94
N SER A 74 2.64 4.63 -5.80
CA SER A 74 2.81 6.03 -5.38
C SER A 74 4.00 6.29 -4.44
N ARG A 75 4.95 5.35 -4.36
CA ARG A 75 6.17 5.45 -3.54
C ARG A 75 7.36 4.93 -4.33
N ALA A 76 8.55 5.45 -4.02
CA ALA A 76 9.79 4.93 -4.58
C ALA A 76 10.10 3.53 -4.05
N ASP A 77 11.01 2.85 -4.70
CA ASP A 77 11.47 1.53 -4.26
C ASP A 77 12.52 1.70 -3.17
N ILE A 78 12.83 0.63 -2.42
CA ILE A 78 13.78 0.77 -1.31
C ILE A 78 15.19 1.15 -1.79
N GLY A 79 15.55 0.72 -3.00
CA GLY A 79 16.84 1.05 -3.64
C GLY A 79 17.05 2.56 -3.84
N ASP A 80 15.96 3.33 -3.84
CA ASP A 80 15.95 4.79 -4.04
C ASP A 80 15.96 5.58 -2.71
N GLY A 81 16.04 4.89 -1.57
CA GLY A 81 16.20 5.47 -0.24
C GLY A 81 14.89 5.71 0.53
N ASN A 82 13.89 6.38 -0.06
CA ASN A 82 12.61 6.69 0.61
C ASN A 82 11.41 5.99 -0.05
N ASN A 83 11.03 4.84 0.50
CA ASN A 83 9.92 4.02 -0.01
C ASN A 83 8.59 4.18 0.74
N ASN A 84 8.49 5.15 1.66
CA ASN A 84 7.28 5.36 2.47
C ASN A 84 6.52 6.62 2.07
N ASP A 85 7.24 7.70 1.79
CA ASP A 85 6.64 8.96 1.46
C ASP A 85 6.01 8.93 0.07
N PHE A 86 4.98 9.75 -0.09
CA PHE A 86 4.32 9.94 -1.37
C PHE A 86 5.29 10.52 -2.39
N ASN A 87 5.39 9.87 -3.55
CA ASN A 87 6.19 10.33 -4.67
C ASN A 87 5.27 10.73 -5.84
N GLU A 88 5.26 12.03 -6.17
CA GLU A 88 4.38 12.59 -7.18
C GLU A 88 4.68 12.06 -8.59
N THR A 89 5.95 11.98 -8.97
CA THR A 89 6.41 11.43 -10.26
C THR A 89 5.95 9.98 -10.45
N ILE A 90 6.08 9.16 -9.41
CA ILE A 90 5.64 7.77 -9.48
C ILE A 90 4.11 7.68 -9.50
N ARG A 91 3.44 8.50 -8.70
CA ARG A 91 1.98 8.53 -8.63
C ARG A 91 1.35 9.03 -9.92
N SER A 92 2.01 9.87 -10.71
CA SER A 92 1.42 10.42 -11.93
C SER A 92 1.24 9.38 -13.04
N VAL A 93 2.03 8.29 -13.02
CA VAL A 93 2.01 7.25 -14.06
C VAL A 93 0.69 6.47 -14.12
N PRO A 94 0.14 5.87 -13.04
CA PRO A 94 -1.13 5.14 -13.14
C PRO A 94 -2.32 6.00 -13.61
N PRO A 95 -2.52 7.24 -13.11
CA PRO A 95 -3.57 8.15 -13.58
C PRO A 95 -3.54 8.44 -15.08
N GLU A 96 -2.37 8.55 -15.71
CA GLU A 96 -2.28 8.77 -17.17
C GLU A 96 -3.00 7.69 -17.96
N VAL A 97 -2.95 6.43 -17.49
CA VAL A 97 -3.70 5.32 -18.09
C VAL A 97 -5.17 5.34 -17.66
N LEU A 98 -5.45 5.63 -16.39
CA LEU A 98 -6.79 5.54 -15.84
C LEU A 98 -7.73 6.65 -16.34
N MET A 99 -7.20 7.80 -16.76
CA MET A 99 -7.99 8.92 -17.28
C MET A 99 -8.72 8.59 -18.60
N ASP A 100 -8.27 7.56 -19.33
CA ASP A 100 -8.95 7.07 -20.55
C ASP A 100 -10.22 6.25 -20.23
N TYR A 101 -10.48 5.96 -18.95
CA TYR A 101 -11.60 5.13 -18.51
C TYR A 101 -12.60 5.94 -17.70
N SER A 102 -13.88 5.85 -18.07
CA SER A 102 -14.97 6.45 -17.27
C SER A 102 -15.26 5.69 -15.98
N ILE A 103 -14.90 4.39 -15.94
CA ILE A 103 -15.01 3.52 -14.78
C ILE A 103 -13.73 2.70 -14.68
N ILE A 104 -13.11 2.69 -13.49
CA ILE A 104 -11.90 1.90 -13.24
C ILE A 104 -12.30 0.43 -13.04
N THR A 105 -12.13 -0.36 -14.09
CA THR A 105 -12.33 -1.82 -14.05
C THR A 105 -11.06 -2.53 -13.56
N PRO A 106 -11.15 -3.83 -13.19
CA PRO A 106 -9.97 -4.65 -12.92
C PRO A 106 -8.94 -4.64 -14.07
N GLN A 107 -9.41 -4.57 -15.33
CA GLN A 107 -8.57 -4.47 -16.50
C GLN A 107 -7.88 -3.10 -16.59
N ALA A 108 -8.60 -2.02 -16.32
CA ALA A 108 -8.05 -0.66 -16.35
C ALA A 108 -6.96 -0.48 -15.29
N ILE A 109 -7.21 -0.93 -14.05
CA ILE A 109 -6.19 -0.85 -12.98
C ILE A 109 -5.02 -1.81 -13.23
N GLY A 110 -5.27 -2.96 -13.86
CA GLY A 110 -4.21 -3.84 -14.34
C GLY A 110 -3.30 -3.17 -15.37
N ALA A 111 -3.88 -2.47 -16.36
CA ALA A 111 -3.12 -1.72 -17.35
C ALA A 111 -2.30 -0.58 -16.71
N ALA A 112 -2.90 0.17 -15.78
CA ALA A 112 -2.22 1.23 -15.03
C ALA A 112 -1.06 0.67 -14.19
N ARG A 113 -1.23 -0.51 -13.60
CA ARG A 113 -0.16 -1.23 -12.91
C ARG A 113 0.95 -1.64 -13.88
N THR A 114 0.62 -2.19 -15.05
CA THR A 114 1.63 -2.52 -16.06
C THR A 114 2.44 -1.29 -16.48
N ALA A 115 1.81 -0.12 -16.64
CA ALA A 115 2.52 1.12 -16.94
C ALA A 115 3.50 1.50 -15.82
N ARG A 116 3.09 1.39 -14.54
CA ARG A 116 3.99 1.61 -13.40
C ARG A 116 5.15 0.62 -13.37
N ASP A 117 4.91 -0.65 -13.66
CA ASP A 117 5.95 -1.68 -13.70
C ASP A 117 6.97 -1.42 -14.82
N LEU A 118 6.51 -1.00 -16.00
CA LEU A 118 7.39 -0.62 -17.11
C LEU A 118 8.18 0.65 -16.81
N PHE A 119 7.55 1.64 -16.15
CA PHE A 119 8.25 2.82 -15.65
C PHE A 119 9.36 2.43 -14.69
N ASP A 120 9.12 1.45 -13.81
CA ASP A 120 10.14 0.95 -12.88
C ASP A 120 11.32 0.32 -13.61
N ILE A 121 11.03 -0.58 -14.56
CA ILE A 121 12.03 -1.26 -15.38
C ILE A 121 12.93 -0.26 -16.12
N ALA A 122 12.37 0.85 -16.57
CA ALA A 122 13.12 1.87 -17.30
C ALA A 122 13.99 2.78 -16.40
N HIS A 123 13.60 3.00 -15.14
CA HIS A 123 14.21 4.04 -14.29
C HIS A 123 14.91 3.51 -13.04
N ASN A 124 14.64 2.27 -12.61
CA ASN A 124 15.23 1.64 -11.44
C ASN A 124 15.98 0.34 -11.82
N PRO A 125 17.29 0.40 -12.13
CA PRO A 125 18.08 -0.79 -12.44
C PRO A 125 18.29 -1.72 -11.23
N ASN A 126 18.04 -1.24 -10.01
CA ASN A 126 18.24 -1.98 -8.77
C ASN A 126 16.95 -2.59 -8.21
N GLN A 127 15.85 -2.54 -8.98
CA GLN A 127 14.55 -3.03 -8.54
C GLN A 127 14.59 -4.51 -8.11
N GLN A 128 13.77 -4.83 -7.12
CA GLN A 128 13.58 -6.17 -6.56
C GLN A 128 12.12 -6.58 -6.69
N CYS A 129 11.67 -6.77 -7.94
CA CYS A 129 10.33 -7.26 -8.21
C CYS A 129 10.30 -8.79 -8.39
N GLY A 130 9.98 -9.49 -7.30
CA GLY A 130 9.69 -10.94 -7.32
C GLY A 130 8.18 -11.25 -7.31
N ALA A 131 7.85 -12.54 -7.26
CA ALA A 131 6.46 -13.03 -7.19
C ALA A 131 5.65 -12.38 -6.04
N ARG A 132 6.31 -12.12 -4.90
CA ARG A 132 5.68 -11.45 -3.75
C ARG A 132 5.24 -10.01 -4.09
N SER A 133 6.08 -9.20 -4.74
CA SER A 133 5.75 -7.81 -5.10
C SER A 133 4.59 -7.74 -6.11
N ILE A 134 4.52 -8.72 -7.00
CA ILE A 134 3.41 -8.88 -7.96
C ILE A 134 2.11 -9.19 -7.22
N VAL A 135 2.11 -10.19 -6.32
CA VAL A 135 0.91 -10.62 -5.59
C VAL A 135 0.41 -9.53 -4.65
N ILE A 136 1.27 -8.97 -3.80
CA ILE A 136 0.87 -7.91 -2.86
C ILE A 136 0.40 -6.69 -3.65
N GLY A 137 1.13 -6.32 -4.69
CA GLY A 137 0.75 -5.20 -5.51
C GLY A 137 -0.60 -5.39 -6.22
N ALA A 138 -0.94 -6.59 -6.69
CA ALA A 138 -2.27 -6.87 -7.24
C ALA A 138 -3.37 -6.77 -6.17
N LEU A 139 -3.10 -7.28 -4.96
CA LEU A 139 -4.00 -7.16 -3.81
C LEU A 139 -4.26 -5.69 -3.43
N GLU A 140 -3.22 -4.85 -3.40
CA GLU A 140 -3.36 -3.42 -3.11
C GLU A 140 -4.22 -2.68 -4.15
N ASN A 141 -4.09 -3.04 -5.43
CA ASN A 141 -4.93 -2.48 -6.50
C ASN A 141 -6.39 -2.95 -6.36
N GLY A 142 -6.61 -4.22 -6.02
CA GLY A 142 -7.93 -4.76 -5.70
C GLY A 142 -8.59 -4.04 -4.51
N LEU A 143 -7.83 -3.79 -3.45
CA LEU A 143 -8.30 -3.01 -2.29
C LEU A 143 -8.64 -1.57 -2.67
N LEU A 144 -7.89 -0.94 -3.57
CA LEU A 144 -8.16 0.42 -4.03
C LEU A 144 -9.52 0.52 -4.72
N ILE A 145 -9.79 -0.37 -5.68
CA ILE A 145 -11.08 -0.36 -6.40
C ILE A 145 -12.24 -0.79 -5.50
N GLN A 146 -12.04 -1.72 -4.56
CA GLN A 146 -13.08 -2.11 -3.61
C GLN A 146 -13.45 -0.96 -2.67
N SER A 147 -12.45 -0.22 -2.18
CA SER A 147 -12.66 0.81 -1.16
C SER A 147 -13.19 2.12 -1.73
N LEU A 148 -13.04 2.36 -3.04
CA LEU A 148 -13.39 3.63 -3.69
C LEU A 148 -14.47 3.50 -4.78
N GLY A 149 -14.86 2.27 -5.14
CA GLY A 149 -15.84 1.97 -6.18
C GLY A 149 -17.28 1.83 -5.70
#